data_AF-A2DMV2-F1
#
_entry.id   AF-A2DMV2-F1
#
_cell.length_a   1.000
_cell.length_b   1.000
_cell.length_c   1.000
_cell.angle_alpha   90.00
_cell.angle_beta   90.00
_cell.angle_gamma   90.00
#
_symmetry.space_group_name_H-M   'P 1'
#
loop_
_entity.id
_entity.type
_entity.pdbx_description
1 polymer ?
#
loop_
_entity_poly.entity_id
_entity_poly.type
_entity_poly.pdbx_seq_one_letter_code
_entity_poly.pdbx_strand_id
1 'polypeptide(L)'
;MGIYGDYQKKREAAYDKRLEQRVRTWMETLIKHKIEGPTFQEGLKNMKALCDVINAVYPGKIKRIRDSNVMLFCRENFGSFTQACLSIGVAQTDLCQFEDIYDNRNMGQFLVTMVSVARKIQYSPGYHGPILEDAVKQATQNKRQFTETQLRAGESVLPLAQVGMNEASSAALEASRYVEHGIIMDPALNPNNKRK
;
A
#
# COMPACT_ATOMS: atom_id res chain seq x y z
N MET A 1 13.58 25.92 22.50
CA MET A 1 13.02 24.59 22.15
C MET A 1 14.06 23.90 21.30
N GLY A 2 14.55 22.73 21.73
CA GLY A 2 15.54 21.97 20.96
C GLY A 2 14.87 21.21 19.81
N ILE A 3 15.68 20.80 18.84
CA ILE A 3 15.31 20.03 17.64
C ILE A 3 14.31 18.89 17.93
N TYR A 4 14.46 18.20 19.07
CA TYR A 4 13.54 17.13 19.50
C TYR A 4 12.10 17.57 19.77
N GLY A 5 11.89 18.78 20.32
CA GLY A 5 10.55 19.30 20.61
C GLY A 5 9.75 19.63 19.35
N ASP A 6 10.43 20.13 18.31
CA ASP A 6 9.80 20.47 17.04
C ASP A 6 9.39 19.21 16.26
N TYR A 7 10.18 18.13 16.36
CA TYR A 7 9.81 16.83 15.78
C TYR A 7 8.56 16.23 16.42
N GLN A 8 8.42 16.30 17.75
CA GLN A 8 7.23 15.76 18.42
C GLN A 8 5.97 16.54 18.04
N LYS A 9 6.04 17.88 18.03
CA LYS A 9 4.91 18.72 17.60
C LYS A 9 4.48 18.43 16.16
N LYS A 10 5.44 18.20 15.25
CA LYS A 10 5.14 17.84 13.86
C LYS A 10 4.42 16.49 13.76
N ARG A 11 4.77 15.51 14.61
CA ARG A 11 4.13 14.19 14.66
C ARG A 11 2.73 14.24 15.25
N GLU A 12 2.55 15.01 16.32
CA GLU A 12 1.24 15.27 16.92
C GLU A 12 0.30 15.96 15.93
N ALA A 13 0.82 16.92 15.14
CA ALA A 13 0.05 17.58 14.09
C ALA A 13 -0.33 16.64 12.94
N ALA A 14 0.51 15.64 12.65
CA ALA A 14 0.24 14.62 11.63
C ALA A 14 -0.65 13.47 12.14
N TYR A 15 -0.99 13.45 13.43
CA TYR A 15 -1.77 12.38 14.04
C TYR A 15 -3.26 12.49 13.71
N ASP A 16 -3.76 11.56 12.89
CA ASP A 16 -5.17 11.50 12.51
C ASP A 16 -6.00 10.72 13.53
N LYS A 17 -6.71 11.44 14.40
CA LYS A 17 -7.65 10.87 15.40
C LYS A 17 -8.83 10.13 14.76
N ARG A 18 -9.25 10.50 13.55
CA ARG A 18 -10.34 9.81 12.84
C ARG A 18 -9.86 8.46 12.33
N LEU A 19 -8.62 8.42 11.82
CA LEU A 19 -7.97 7.15 11.44
C LEU A 19 -7.82 6.23 12.67
N GLU A 20 -7.41 6.77 13.82
CA GLU A 20 -7.33 6.01 15.07
C GLU A 20 -8.65 5.29 15.39
N GLN A 21 -9.77 6.03 15.34
CA GLN A 21 -11.09 5.48 15.63
C GLN A 21 -11.51 4.39 14.64
N ARG A 22 -11.24 4.60 13.33
CA ARG A 22 -11.53 3.59 12.30
C ARG A 22 -10.69 2.33 12.50
N VAL A 23 -9.39 2.48 12.76
CA VAL A 23 -8.47 1.37 13.05
C VAL A 23 -8.91 0.62 14.31
N ARG A 24 -9.24 1.32 15.40
CA ARG A 24 -9.75 0.70 16.63
C ARG A 24 -11.01 -0.11 16.36
N THR A 25 -12.00 0.49 15.70
CA THR A 25 -13.27 -0.18 15.38
C THR A 25 -13.04 -1.42 14.52
N TRP A 26 -12.14 -1.32 13.53
CA TRP A 26 -11.75 -2.44 12.67
C TRP A 26 -11.10 -3.58 13.46
N MET A 27 -10.16 -3.26 14.35
CA MET A 27 -9.52 -4.26 15.22
C MET A 27 -10.52 -4.94 16.15
N GLU A 28 -11.35 -4.16 16.85
CA GLU A 28 -12.37 -4.67 17.79
C GLU A 28 -13.39 -5.57 17.08
N THR A 29 -13.77 -5.23 15.86
CA THR A 29 -14.68 -6.04 15.03
C THR A 29 -14.03 -7.35 14.59
N LEU A 30 -12.73 -7.33 14.28
CA LEU A 30 -11.97 -8.55 13.91
C LEU A 30 -11.84 -9.53 15.07
N ILE A 31 -11.41 -9.03 16.23
CA ILE A 31 -11.16 -9.85 17.43
C ILE A 31 -12.45 -10.17 18.21
N LYS A 32 -13.58 -9.53 17.84
CA LYS A 32 -14.90 -9.69 18.45
C LYS A 32 -14.95 -9.34 19.94
N HIS A 33 -14.03 -8.51 20.41
CA HIS A 33 -14.03 -7.95 21.76
C HIS A 33 -13.53 -6.51 21.72
N LYS A 34 -13.91 -5.73 22.75
CA LYS A 34 -13.45 -4.35 22.86
C LYS A 34 -12.01 -4.28 23.36
N ILE A 35 -11.27 -3.29 22.89
CA ILE A 35 -9.95 -2.96 23.42
C ILE A 35 -10.21 -2.01 24.59
N GLU A 36 -10.06 -2.51 25.81
CA GLU A 36 -10.34 -1.76 27.02
C GLU A 36 -9.16 -0.87 27.39
N GLY A 37 -9.43 0.39 27.74
CA GLY A 37 -8.41 1.35 28.14
C GLY A 37 -8.90 2.80 28.04
N PRO A 38 -8.43 3.69 28.93
CA PRO A 38 -8.68 5.14 28.84
C PRO A 38 -8.30 5.73 27.48
N THR A 39 -7.19 5.23 26.91
CA THR A 39 -6.73 5.57 25.56
C THR A 39 -6.57 4.31 24.72
N PHE A 40 -6.56 4.47 23.40
CA PHE A 40 -6.32 3.34 22.51
C PHE A 40 -4.94 2.72 22.73
N GLN A 41 -3.92 3.55 23.01
CA GLN A 41 -2.57 3.09 23.33
C GLN A 41 -2.54 2.24 24.61
N GLU A 42 -3.21 2.66 25.68
CA GLU A 42 -3.23 1.93 26.94
C GLU A 42 -3.87 0.55 26.80
N GLY A 43 -4.91 0.42 25.98
CA GLY A 43 -5.53 -0.87 25.68
C GLY A 43 -4.67 -1.81 24.83
N LEU A 44 -3.61 -1.30 24.20
CA LEU A 44 -2.65 -2.07 23.41
C LEU A 44 -1.35 -2.38 24.17
N LYS A 45 -1.22 -1.95 25.43
CA LYS A 45 0.04 -1.98 26.18
C LYS A 45 0.60 -3.40 26.41
N ASN A 46 -0.27 -4.41 26.51
CA ASN A 46 0.12 -5.82 26.63
C ASN A 46 0.46 -6.50 25.28
N MET A 47 0.23 -5.80 24.16
CA MET A 47 0.44 -6.27 22.79
C MET A 47 -0.38 -7.52 22.40
N LYS A 48 -1.27 -8.01 23.28
CA LYS A 48 -2.09 -9.20 23.06
C LYS A 48 -3.08 -9.00 21.93
N ALA A 49 -3.77 -7.86 21.93
CA ALA A 49 -4.76 -7.52 20.89
C ALA A 49 -4.16 -7.51 19.48
N LEU A 50 -2.87 -7.14 19.34
CA LEU A 50 -2.16 -7.19 18.06
C LEU A 50 -2.00 -8.62 17.54
N CYS A 51 -1.63 -9.53 18.43
CA CYS A 51 -1.53 -10.95 18.11
C CYS A 51 -2.89 -11.55 17.78
N ASP A 52 -3.93 -11.15 18.52
CA ASP A 52 -5.31 -11.61 18.31
C ASP A 52 -5.85 -11.17 16.95
N VAL A 53 -5.55 -9.95 16.48
CA VAL A 53 -5.92 -9.49 15.13
C VAL A 53 -5.35 -10.40 14.04
N ILE A 54 -4.08 -10.80 14.16
CA ILE A 54 -3.47 -11.73 13.20
C ILE A 54 -4.11 -13.11 13.28
N ASN A 55 -4.34 -13.63 14.47
CA ASN A 55 -4.95 -14.95 14.68
C ASN A 55 -6.43 -15.01 14.26
N ALA A 56 -7.15 -13.89 14.30
CA ALA A 56 -8.53 -13.80 13.81
C ALA A 56 -8.62 -14.06 12.30
N VAL A 57 -7.57 -13.72 11.54
CA VAL A 57 -7.51 -13.93 10.09
C VAL A 57 -6.77 -15.20 9.72
N TYR A 58 -5.68 -15.49 10.43
CA TYR A 58 -4.85 -16.68 10.24
C TYR A 58 -4.81 -17.49 11.53
N PRO A 59 -5.81 -18.36 11.77
CA PRO A 59 -5.88 -19.15 12.99
C PRO A 59 -4.59 -19.92 13.27
N GLY A 60 -4.04 -19.76 14.47
CA GLY A 60 -2.82 -20.45 14.90
C GLY A 60 -1.51 -19.92 14.34
N LYS A 61 -1.51 -18.77 13.63
CA LYS A 61 -0.29 -18.13 13.13
C LYS A 61 0.66 -17.73 14.26
N ILE A 62 0.11 -17.16 15.34
CA ILE A 62 0.82 -16.84 16.57
C ILE A 62 0.37 -17.81 17.65
N LYS A 63 1.22 -18.79 17.97
CA LYS A 63 0.86 -19.91 18.87
C LYS A 63 0.86 -19.52 20.34
N ARG A 64 1.78 -18.67 20.76
CA ARG A 64 2.01 -18.31 22.17
C ARG A 64 1.74 -16.82 22.35
N ILE A 65 0.63 -16.52 23.02
CA ILE A 65 0.27 -15.16 23.41
C ILE A 65 0.25 -15.10 24.93
N ARG A 66 0.96 -14.13 25.51
CA ARG A 66 1.00 -13.91 26.96
C ARG A 66 -0.02 -12.86 27.33
N ASP A 67 -0.76 -13.12 28.40
CA ASP A 67 -1.66 -12.12 29.00
C ASP A 67 -1.03 -11.58 30.29
N SER A 68 -0.14 -10.61 30.14
CA SER A 68 0.59 -10.00 31.26
C SER A 68 1.20 -8.68 30.83
N ASN A 69 1.24 -7.73 31.76
CA ASN A 69 1.87 -6.42 31.56
C ASN A 69 3.38 -6.42 31.86
N VAL A 70 3.98 -7.59 32.11
CA VAL A 70 5.44 -7.70 32.27
C VAL A 70 6.12 -7.38 30.95
N MET A 71 7.05 -6.41 30.96
CA MET A 71 7.72 -5.89 29.75
C MET A 71 8.30 -6.98 28.84
N LEU A 72 8.88 -8.04 29.42
CA LEU A 72 9.42 -9.18 28.67
C LEU A 72 8.32 -9.87 27.84
N PHE A 73 7.15 -10.10 28.43
CA PHE A 73 6.03 -10.74 27.76
C PHE A 73 5.38 -9.81 26.72
N CYS A 74 5.29 -8.52 26.99
CA CYS A 74 4.87 -7.53 25.99
C CYS A 74 5.81 -7.53 24.77
N ARG A 75 7.13 -7.60 24.99
CA ARG A 75 8.14 -7.71 23.92
C ARG A 75 8.02 -9.02 23.13
N GLU A 76 7.80 -10.16 23.80
CA GLU A 76 7.56 -11.46 23.14
C GLU A 76 6.33 -11.42 22.22
N ASN A 77 5.22 -10.87 22.71
CA ASN A 77 4.00 -10.68 21.94
C ASN A 77 4.26 -9.77 20.70
N PHE A 78 4.88 -8.61 20.91
CA PHE A 78 5.19 -7.67 19.83
C PHE A 78 6.13 -8.26 18.77
N GLY A 79 7.15 -9.01 19.20
CA GLY A 79 8.04 -9.72 18.29
C GLY A 79 7.30 -10.74 17.44
N SER A 80 6.40 -11.51 18.05
CA SER A 80 5.57 -12.50 17.34
C SER A 80 4.62 -11.84 16.34
N PHE A 81 4.00 -10.73 16.72
CA PHE A 81 3.18 -9.91 15.83
C PHE A 81 3.99 -9.41 14.61
N THR A 82 5.14 -8.79 14.85
CA THR A 82 6.02 -8.24 13.80
C THR A 82 6.46 -9.33 12.81
N GLN A 83 6.84 -10.50 13.29
CA GLN A 83 7.21 -11.64 12.44
C GLN A 83 6.02 -12.15 11.61
N ALA A 84 4.83 -12.20 12.21
CA ALA A 84 3.64 -12.59 11.47
C ALA A 84 3.28 -11.56 10.37
N CYS A 85 3.39 -10.25 10.64
CA CYS A 85 3.20 -9.19 9.65
C CYS A 85 4.15 -9.31 8.46
N LEU A 86 5.44 -9.57 8.72
CA LEU A 86 6.41 -9.81 7.64
C LEU A 86 6.02 -11.03 6.81
N SER A 87 5.58 -12.11 7.44
CA SER A 87 5.20 -13.34 6.74
C SER A 87 3.95 -13.21 5.86
N ILE A 88 3.05 -12.27 6.15
CA ILE A 88 1.89 -11.96 5.31
C ILE A 88 2.22 -10.91 4.22
N GLY A 89 3.49 -10.47 4.15
CA GLY A 89 3.99 -9.58 3.12
C GLY A 89 3.82 -8.09 3.40
N VAL A 90 3.69 -7.68 4.67
CA VAL A 90 3.82 -6.26 5.07
C VAL A 90 5.28 -5.83 4.91
N ALA A 91 5.51 -4.66 4.33
CA ALA A 91 6.85 -4.12 4.16
C ALA A 91 7.47 -3.75 5.52
N GLN A 92 8.76 -4.03 5.70
CA GLN A 92 9.46 -3.69 6.95
C GLN A 92 9.45 -2.19 7.26
N THR A 93 9.42 -1.35 6.22
CA THR A 93 9.32 0.12 6.33
C THR A 93 8.02 0.59 6.97
N ASP A 94 6.96 -0.22 6.87
CA ASP A 94 5.63 0.13 7.36
C ASP A 94 5.42 -0.36 8.80
N LEU A 95 6.36 -1.15 9.36
CA LEU A 95 6.26 -1.69 10.70
C LEU A 95 6.65 -0.66 11.75
N CYS A 96 5.79 -0.50 12.76
CA CYS A 96 6.09 0.26 13.95
C CYS A 96 7.12 -0.45 14.83
N GLN A 97 7.68 0.29 15.77
CA GLN A 97 8.56 -0.22 16.82
C GLN A 97 7.77 -0.46 18.11
N PHE A 98 8.33 -1.25 19.02
CA PHE A 98 7.67 -1.55 20.30
C PHE A 98 7.40 -0.28 21.11
N GLU A 99 8.36 0.64 21.11
CA GLU A 99 8.34 1.89 21.84
C GLU A 99 7.29 2.87 21.29
N ASP A 100 6.95 2.74 20.00
CA ASP A 100 5.93 3.59 19.37
C ASP A 100 4.57 3.42 20.06
N ILE A 101 4.26 2.19 20.46
CA ILE A 101 3.06 1.82 21.20
C ILE A 101 3.33 1.88 22.71
N TYR A 102 4.32 1.15 23.22
CA TYR A 102 4.50 0.93 24.67
C TYR A 102 4.78 2.23 25.45
N ASP A 103 5.65 3.09 24.91
CA ASP A 103 6.01 4.39 25.49
C ASP A 103 5.18 5.54 24.87
N ASN A 104 4.21 5.23 24.01
CA ASN A 104 3.42 6.20 23.24
C ASN A 104 4.30 7.19 22.44
N ARG A 105 5.43 6.71 21.87
CA ARG A 105 6.33 7.59 21.10
C ARG A 105 5.79 7.94 19.73
N ASN A 106 5.01 7.06 19.11
CA ASN A 106 4.55 7.23 17.72
C ASN A 106 3.30 6.40 17.38
N MET A 107 2.17 6.68 18.02
CA MET A 107 0.93 6.00 17.64
C MET A 107 0.57 6.21 16.17
N GLY A 108 1.00 7.31 15.53
CA GLY A 108 0.82 7.51 14.09
C GLY A 108 1.48 6.41 13.24
N GLN A 109 2.70 5.98 13.56
CA GLN A 109 3.35 4.87 12.86
C GLN A 109 2.62 3.56 13.08
N PHE A 110 2.09 3.33 14.27
CA PHE A 110 1.25 2.16 14.54
C PHE A 110 0.00 2.15 13.63
N LEU A 111 -0.68 3.29 13.45
CA LEU A 111 -1.82 3.40 12.54
C LEU A 111 -1.42 3.05 11.10
N VAL A 112 -0.26 3.55 10.63
CA VAL A 112 0.28 3.19 9.30
C VAL A 112 0.52 1.69 9.19
N THR A 113 1.10 1.06 10.21
CA THR A 113 1.29 -0.39 10.25
C THR A 113 -0.03 -1.12 10.14
N MET A 114 -1.05 -0.71 10.90
CA MET A 114 -2.39 -1.32 10.86
C MET A 114 -3.05 -1.17 9.50
N VAL A 115 -2.94 0.00 8.86
CA VAL A 115 -3.45 0.20 7.49
C VAL A 115 -2.75 -0.74 6.50
N SER A 116 -1.43 -0.91 6.61
CA SER A 116 -0.69 -1.85 5.76
C SER A 116 -1.03 -3.31 6.03
N VAL A 117 -1.26 -3.69 7.29
CA VAL A 117 -1.74 -5.04 7.68
C VAL A 117 -3.15 -5.28 7.13
N ALA A 118 -4.07 -4.35 7.36
CA ALA A 118 -5.44 -4.42 6.85
C ALA A 118 -5.46 -4.54 5.33
N ARG A 119 -4.58 -3.82 4.63
CA ARG A 119 -4.44 -3.94 3.17
C ARG A 119 -4.05 -5.36 2.75
N LYS A 120 -3.09 -5.99 3.41
CA LYS A 120 -2.67 -7.36 3.07
C LYS A 120 -3.76 -8.38 3.35
N ILE A 121 -4.49 -8.21 4.44
CA ILE A 121 -5.58 -9.08 4.88
C ILE A 121 -6.79 -8.98 3.94
N GLN A 122 -7.28 -7.78 3.66
CA GLN A 122 -8.54 -7.57 2.93
C GLN A 122 -8.48 -8.01 1.47
N TYR A 123 -7.30 -7.96 0.85
CA TYR A 123 -7.08 -8.44 -0.53
C TYR A 123 -6.58 -9.88 -0.57
N SER A 124 -6.54 -10.59 0.56
CA SER A 124 -6.19 -12.01 0.58
C SER A 124 -7.38 -12.89 0.16
N PRO A 125 -7.15 -13.98 -0.59
CA PRO A 125 -8.22 -14.88 -1.01
C PRO A 125 -8.94 -15.49 0.20
N GLY A 126 -10.28 -15.42 0.21
CA GLY A 126 -11.10 -16.04 1.25
C GLY A 126 -11.33 -15.20 2.51
N TYR A 127 -10.87 -13.95 2.55
CA TYR A 127 -11.19 -13.03 3.64
C TYR A 127 -12.64 -12.51 3.55
N HIS A 128 -13.41 -12.67 4.63
CA HIS A 128 -14.80 -12.23 4.77
C HIS A 128 -15.02 -11.34 6.02
N GLY A 129 -13.97 -10.68 6.48
CA GLY A 129 -14.01 -9.83 7.67
C GLY A 129 -14.31 -8.35 7.37
N PRO A 130 -14.25 -7.48 8.39
CA PRO A 130 -14.51 -6.05 8.23
C PRO A 130 -13.47 -5.40 7.31
N ILE A 131 -13.92 -4.36 6.60
CA ILE A 131 -13.11 -3.59 5.67
C ILE A 131 -12.68 -2.27 6.33
N LEU A 132 -11.40 -1.93 6.20
CA LEU A 132 -10.85 -0.64 6.59
C LEU A 132 -10.71 0.22 5.32
N GLU A 133 -11.49 1.29 5.23
CA GLU A 133 -11.58 2.15 4.04
C GLU A 133 -10.23 2.77 3.63
N ASP A 134 -9.38 3.10 4.61
CA ASP A 134 -8.05 3.71 4.38
C ASP A 134 -7.04 2.75 3.72
N ALA A 135 -7.30 1.45 3.74
CA ALA A 135 -6.42 0.42 3.20
C ALA A 135 -6.66 0.22 1.69
N VAL A 136 -6.34 1.26 0.91
CA VAL A 136 -6.46 1.25 -0.55
C VAL A 136 -5.55 0.20 -1.18
N LYS A 137 -6.04 -0.51 -2.22
CA LYS A 137 -5.27 -1.51 -2.98
C LYS A 137 -3.98 -0.89 -3.54
N GLN A 138 -2.83 -1.53 -3.32
CA GLN A 138 -1.61 -1.10 -4.00
C GLN A 138 -1.67 -1.47 -5.49
N ALA A 139 -1.23 -0.55 -6.34
CA ALA A 139 -1.11 -0.82 -7.77
C ALA A 139 -0.13 -1.97 -7.99
N THR A 140 -0.60 -3.03 -8.65
CA THR A 140 0.27 -4.12 -9.08
C THR A 140 1.19 -3.58 -10.17
N GLN A 141 2.51 -3.74 -10.02
CA GLN A 141 3.46 -3.36 -11.06
C GLN A 141 3.13 -4.14 -12.34
N ASN A 142 2.65 -3.44 -13.36
CA ASN A 142 2.50 -4.02 -14.69
C ASN A 142 3.87 -4.04 -15.36
N LYS A 143 4.64 -5.14 -15.17
CA LYS A 143 5.87 -5.37 -15.92
C LYS A 143 5.50 -5.60 -17.38
N ARG A 144 5.45 -4.51 -18.15
CA ARG A 144 5.26 -4.58 -19.60
C ARG A 144 6.45 -5.35 -20.17
N GLN A 145 6.21 -6.56 -20.65
CA GLN A 145 7.18 -7.28 -21.46
C GLN A 145 7.04 -6.70 -22.87
N PHE A 146 7.99 -5.88 -23.29
CA PHE A 146 8.08 -5.46 -24.68
C PHE A 146 8.64 -6.64 -25.48
N THR A 147 7.99 -6.95 -26.59
CA THR A 147 8.52 -7.95 -27.52
C THR A 147 9.81 -7.44 -28.16
N GLU A 148 10.71 -8.33 -28.56
CA GLU A 148 11.98 -7.95 -29.22
C GLU A 148 11.74 -7.12 -30.48
N THR A 149 10.67 -7.42 -31.22
CA THR A 149 10.21 -6.63 -32.37
C THR A 149 9.82 -5.20 -31.98
N GLN A 150 9.15 -4.99 -30.84
CA GLN A 150 8.81 -3.66 -30.34
C GLN A 150 10.03 -2.87 -29.86
N LEU A 151 11.01 -3.54 -29.24
CA LEU A 151 12.27 -2.90 -28.84
C LEU A 151 13.07 -2.46 -30.06
N ARG A 152 13.17 -3.32 -31.08
CA ARG A 152 13.89 -3.02 -32.33
C ARG A 152 13.22 -1.92 -33.15
N ALA A 153 11.89 -1.89 -33.18
CA ALA A 153 11.15 -0.79 -33.82
C ALA A 153 11.38 0.54 -33.11
N GLY A 154 11.61 0.53 -31.78
CA GLY A 154 11.98 1.71 -31.01
C GLY A 154 13.37 2.26 -31.32
N GLU A 155 14.33 1.38 -31.66
CA GLU A 155 15.71 1.79 -32.02
C GLU A 155 15.75 2.56 -33.35
N SER A 156 14.82 2.28 -34.27
CA SER A 156 14.72 3.00 -35.55
C SER A 156 14.00 4.35 -35.46
N VAL A 157 13.44 4.71 -34.31
CA VAL A 157 12.73 5.98 -34.13
C VAL A 157 13.76 7.10 -33.94
N LEU A 158 13.91 7.94 -34.96
CA LEU A 158 14.73 9.14 -34.88
C LEU A 158 14.15 10.09 -33.81
N PRO A 159 14.99 10.67 -32.92
CA PRO A 159 14.54 11.65 -31.94
C PRO A 159 13.88 12.84 -32.64
N LEU A 160 12.71 13.27 -32.15
CA LEU A 160 11.92 14.36 -32.75
C LEU A 160 12.74 15.66 -32.96
N ALA A 161 13.73 15.91 -32.10
CA ALA A 161 14.64 17.05 -32.19
C ALA A 161 15.68 16.98 -33.32
N GLN A 162 15.92 15.79 -33.90
CA GLN A 162 16.85 15.56 -35.02
C GLN A 162 16.12 15.42 -36.36
N VAL A 163 14.79 15.53 -36.39
CA VAL A 163 14.02 15.55 -37.62
C VAL A 163 14.25 16.90 -38.31
N GLY A 164 15.30 16.97 -39.13
CA GLY A 164 15.53 18.08 -40.04
C GLY A 164 14.33 18.23 -40.99
N MET A 165 13.86 19.47 -41.15
CA MET A 165 12.79 19.84 -42.06
C MET A 165 13.27 19.73 -43.52
N ASN A 166 13.33 18.50 -44.02
CA ASN A 166 13.47 18.23 -45.44
C ASN A 166 12.14 17.65 -45.92
N GLU A 167 11.72 17.90 -47.17
CA GLU A 167 10.39 17.50 -47.69
C GLU A 167 10.06 16.00 -47.50
N ALA A 168 11.09 15.15 -47.50
CA ALA A 168 10.95 13.72 -47.22
C ALA A 168 10.57 13.42 -45.75
N SER A 169 11.04 14.23 -44.78
CA SER A 169 10.71 14.11 -43.36
C SER A 169 9.28 14.58 -43.06
N SER A 170 8.79 15.60 -43.76
CA SER A 170 7.39 16.06 -43.60
C SER A 170 6.39 15.03 -44.11
N ALA A 171 6.69 14.34 -45.23
CA ALA A 171 5.85 13.26 -45.73
C ALA A 171 5.79 12.05 -44.77
N ALA A 172 6.92 11.71 -44.12
CA ALA A 172 6.97 10.64 -43.13
C ALA A 172 6.23 10.98 -41.82
N LEU A 173 6.32 12.24 -41.36
CA LEU A 173 5.55 12.75 -40.22
C LEU A 173 4.05 12.77 -40.50
N GLU A 174 3.66 13.15 -41.71
CA GLU A 174 2.26 13.22 -42.13
C GLU A 174 1.64 11.81 -42.23
N ALA A 175 2.36 10.84 -42.79
CA ALA A 175 1.92 9.44 -42.82
C ALA A 175 1.80 8.82 -41.42
N SER A 176 2.70 9.16 -40.50
CA SER A 176 2.67 8.67 -39.12
C SER A 176 1.49 9.22 -38.31
N ARG A 177 0.91 10.37 -38.70
CA ARG A 177 -0.28 10.95 -38.06
C ARG A 177 -1.52 10.05 -38.19
N TYR A 178 -1.53 9.12 -39.14
CA TYR A 178 -2.70 8.30 -39.45
C TYR A 178 -2.68 6.88 -38.87
N VAL A 179 -1.65 6.51 -38.08
CA VAL A 179 -1.43 5.12 -37.63
C VAL A 179 -1.02 5.03 -36.16
N GLU A 180 -1.85 5.47 -35.21
CA GLU A 180 -1.46 5.40 -33.79
C GLU A 180 -1.85 4.07 -33.11
N HIS A 181 -2.86 3.33 -33.60
CA HIS A 181 -3.36 2.12 -32.90
C HIS A 181 -3.82 0.97 -33.82
N GLY A 182 -3.23 0.82 -35.02
CA GLY A 182 -3.68 -0.19 -35.99
C GLY A 182 -5.05 0.12 -36.63
N ILE A 183 -5.60 1.29 -36.32
CA ILE A 183 -6.76 1.88 -36.96
C ILE A 183 -6.21 2.84 -38.02
N ILE A 184 -6.52 2.58 -39.29
CA ILE A 184 -6.17 3.46 -40.40
C ILE A 184 -7.04 4.72 -40.27
N MET A 185 -6.45 5.84 -39.85
CA MET A 185 -7.17 7.10 -39.70
C MET A 185 -7.24 7.88 -41.02
N ASP A 186 -6.53 7.45 -42.06
CA ASP A 186 -6.63 8.05 -43.39
C ASP A 186 -8.05 7.82 -43.94
N PRO A 187 -8.89 8.88 -44.04
CA PRO A 187 -10.28 8.72 -44.45
C PRO A 187 -10.42 8.22 -45.89
N ALA A 188 -9.39 8.37 -46.74
CA ALA A 188 -9.41 7.94 -48.13
C ALA A 188 -9.18 6.43 -48.29
N LEU A 189 -8.49 5.81 -47.33
CA LEU A 189 -8.22 4.36 -47.30
C LEU A 189 -9.30 3.55 -46.57
N ASN A 190 -10.30 4.22 -45.99
CA ASN A 190 -11.45 3.57 -45.39
C ASN A 190 -12.34 2.93 -46.48
N PRO A 191 -12.49 1.59 -46.54
CA PRO A 191 -13.30 0.93 -47.56
C PRO A 191 -14.79 1.32 -47.53
N ASN A 192 -15.27 1.89 -46.42
CA ASN A 192 -16.63 2.42 -46.27
C ASN A 192 -16.81 3.85 -46.82
N ASN A 193 -15.75 4.55 -47.25
CA ASN A 193 -15.82 5.94 -47.72
C ASN A 193 -15.80 6.08 -49.25
N LYS A 194 -16.12 5.01 -50.00
CA LYS A 194 -16.31 5.11 -51.46
C LYS A 194 -17.58 5.90 -51.75
N ARG A 195 -17.44 7.20 -52.00
CA ARG A 195 -18.48 8.01 -52.63
C ARG A 195 -18.77 7.43 -54.02
N LYS A 196 -20.03 7.04 -54.24
CA LYS A 196 -20.59 6.83 -55.59
C LYS A 196 -20.54 8.13 -56.38
#